data_AF-A0A136N9B4-F1
#
_entry.id   AF-A0A136N9B4-F1
#
_cell.length_a   1.000
_cell.length_b   1.000
_cell.length_c   1.000
_cell.angle_alpha   90.00
_cell.angle_beta   90.00
_cell.angle_gamma   90.00
#
_symmetry.space_group_name_H-M   'P 1'
#
loop_
_entity.id
_entity.type
_entity.pdbx_description
1 polymer ?
#
loop_
_entity_poly.entity_id
_entity_poly.type
_entity_poly.pdbx_seq_one_letter_code
_entity_poly.pdbx_strand_id
1 'polypeptide(L)'
;MKTAKLYRPIALAVIAVSAVMISSCFNPFSPAIDNTLSNENIISDQMTTEGVFQNFKYAYTFRDTAIYGGTLAPDFVFSYFDYDLGVDVSWDRATDMRTTDGLFSNTQDLRLIWNNIVYEEGDSLEVDIKRSFNLTITFNPNDVINFYGFVDMVLARNSTADKWKIRSWKDMTNP
;
A
#
# COMPACT_ATOMS: atom_id res chain seq x y z
N MET A 1 -52.94 43.69 26.65
CA MET A 1 -52.24 43.66 25.35
C MET A 1 -50.72 43.84 25.51
N LYS A 2 -50.02 42.92 26.21
CA LYS A 2 -48.55 42.99 26.41
C LYS A 2 -47.82 41.64 26.32
N THR A 3 -48.56 40.53 26.39
CA THR A 3 -47.99 39.17 26.39
C THR A 3 -47.48 38.74 25.00
N ALA A 4 -48.18 39.10 23.92
CA ALA A 4 -47.81 38.71 22.54
C ALA A 4 -46.43 39.18 22.05
N LYS A 5 -45.84 40.23 22.65
CA LYS A 5 -44.51 40.74 22.24
C LYS A 5 -43.35 39.91 22.80
N LEU A 6 -43.53 39.18 23.90
CA LEU A 6 -42.46 38.43 24.57
C LEU A 6 -42.25 37.02 23.96
N TYR A 7 -43.29 36.39 23.41
CA TYR A 7 -43.19 35.06 22.80
C TYR A 7 -42.53 35.06 21.41
N ARG A 8 -42.57 36.21 20.72
CA ARG A 8 -42.03 36.39 19.37
C ARG A 8 -40.51 36.23 19.28
N PRO A 9 -39.68 36.83 20.17
CA PRO A 9 -38.23 36.59 20.18
C PRO A 9 -37.85 35.18 20.65
N ILE A 10 -38.62 34.58 21.57
CA ILE A 10 -38.39 33.21 22.04
C ILE A 10 -38.65 32.21 20.91
N ALA A 11 -39.75 32.38 20.17
CA ALA A 11 -40.06 31.54 19.01
C ALA A 11 -38.98 31.66 17.91
N LEU A 12 -38.48 32.86 17.65
CA LEU A 12 -37.38 33.09 16.71
C LEU A 12 -36.07 32.41 17.16
N ALA A 13 -35.75 32.45 18.45
CA ALA A 13 -34.58 31.77 19.00
C ALA A 13 -34.70 30.24 18.91
N VAL A 14 -35.88 29.68 19.20
CA VAL A 14 -36.14 28.22 19.08
C VAL A 14 -36.05 27.76 17.62
N ILE A 15 -36.54 28.57 16.67
CA ILE A 15 -36.44 28.28 15.23
C ILE A 15 -34.98 28.34 14.78
N ALA A 16 -34.21 29.34 15.23
CA ALA A 16 -32.80 29.47 14.90
C ALA A 16 -31.95 28.30 15.46
N VAL A 17 -32.18 27.89 16.71
CA VAL A 17 -31.49 26.73 17.31
C VAL A 17 -31.87 25.43 16.61
N SER A 18 -33.15 25.25 16.28
CA SER A 18 -33.61 24.08 15.52
C SER A 18 -32.97 24.00 14.14
N ALA A 19 -32.79 25.14 13.44
CA ALA A 19 -32.17 25.21 12.12
C ALA A 19 -30.69 24.79 12.11
N VAL A 20 -29.93 25.08 13.18
CA VAL A 20 -28.51 24.67 13.32
C VAL A 20 -28.37 23.16 13.51
N MET A 21 -29.35 22.49 14.12
CA MET A 21 -29.33 21.05 14.33
C MET A 21 -29.57 20.26 13.03
N ILE A 22 -30.34 20.81 12.09
CA ILE A 22 -30.66 20.15 10.80
C ILE A 22 -29.49 20.21 9.80
N SER A 23 -28.53 21.12 9.99
CA SER A 23 -27.34 21.23 9.13
C SER A 23 -26.18 20.29 9.54
N SER A 24 -26.35 19.45 10.55
CA SER A 24 -25.28 18.59 11.11
C SER A 24 -25.14 17.20 10.46
N CYS A 25 -25.91 16.88 9.41
CA CYS A 25 -25.90 15.55 8.79
C CYS A 25 -24.78 15.32 7.75
N PHE A 26 -23.77 16.19 7.64
CA PHE A 26 -22.63 15.95 6.76
C PHE A 26 -21.53 15.20 7.53
N ASN A 27 -21.54 13.87 7.43
CA ASN A 27 -20.45 13.03 7.93
C ASN A 27 -19.45 12.77 6.78
N PRO A 28 -18.26 13.43 6.77
CA PRO A 28 -17.24 13.22 5.74
C PRO A 28 -16.61 11.81 5.80
N PHE A 29 -16.91 11.02 6.83
CA PHE A 29 -16.47 9.63 7.00
C PHE A 29 -17.53 8.60 6.59
N SER A 30 -18.73 9.02 6.17
CA SER A 30 -19.75 8.10 5.65
C SER A 30 -19.63 8.03 4.13
N PRO A 31 -19.29 6.87 3.54
CA PRO A 31 -19.35 6.70 2.11
C PRO A 31 -20.77 6.97 1.61
N ALA A 32 -20.91 7.73 0.53
CA ALA A 32 -22.16 7.73 -0.22
C ALA A 32 -22.35 6.36 -0.87
N ILE A 33 -23.60 5.92 -1.01
CA ILE A 33 -23.89 4.69 -1.74
C ILE A 33 -23.47 4.90 -3.20
N ASP A 34 -22.38 4.26 -3.58
CA ASP A 34 -21.91 4.20 -4.95
C ASP A 34 -22.58 3.02 -5.65
N ASN A 35 -23.35 3.30 -6.71
CA ASN A 35 -24.01 2.29 -7.55
C ASN A 35 -23.23 2.01 -8.84
N THR A 36 -21.99 2.50 -8.96
CA THR A 36 -21.14 2.18 -10.11
C THR A 36 -20.70 0.72 -10.04
N LEU A 37 -20.80 0.01 -11.17
CA LEU A 37 -20.43 -1.40 -11.30
C LEU A 37 -18.91 -1.63 -11.41
N SER A 38 -18.12 -0.57 -11.31
CA SER A 38 -16.65 -0.62 -11.32
C SER A 38 -16.12 -1.02 -9.94
N ASN A 39 -16.28 -2.30 -9.60
CA ASN A 39 -15.58 -2.94 -8.47
C ASN A 39 -14.11 -3.23 -8.84
N GLU A 40 -13.38 -2.24 -9.35
CA GLU A 40 -11.92 -2.33 -9.43
C GLU A 40 -11.41 -2.09 -8.00
N ASN A 41 -11.41 -3.16 -7.19
CA ASN A 41 -10.77 -3.12 -5.89
C ASN A 41 -9.29 -2.75 -6.11
N ILE A 42 -8.92 -1.56 -5.63
CA ILE A 42 -7.55 -1.04 -5.72
C ILE A 42 -6.58 -1.93 -4.93
N ILE A 43 -7.04 -2.83 -4.06
CA ILE A 43 -6.20 -3.81 -3.37
C ILE A 43 -6.71 -5.21 -3.73
N SER A 44 -5.81 -6.07 -4.18
CA SER A 44 -6.09 -7.46 -4.50
C SER A 44 -6.39 -8.27 -3.24
N ASP A 45 -7.17 -9.35 -3.38
CA ASP A 45 -7.41 -10.32 -2.31
C ASP A 45 -6.15 -11.11 -1.92
N GLN A 46 -5.08 -11.05 -2.75
CA GLN A 46 -3.79 -11.71 -2.57
C GLN A 46 -3.89 -13.25 -2.58
N MET A 47 -4.89 -13.80 -3.27
CA MET A 47 -5.06 -15.26 -3.46
C MET A 47 -4.22 -15.83 -4.60
N THR A 48 -3.61 -14.97 -5.41
CA THR A 48 -2.68 -15.31 -6.51
C THR A 48 -1.33 -14.63 -6.30
N THR A 49 -0.28 -15.17 -6.94
CA THR A 49 1.06 -14.56 -6.97
C THR A 49 1.02 -13.16 -7.58
N GLU A 50 0.27 -12.97 -8.68
CA GLU A 50 0.06 -11.65 -9.27
C GLU A 50 -0.65 -10.67 -8.31
N GLY A 51 -1.58 -11.16 -7.48
CA GLY A 51 -2.22 -10.34 -6.44
C GLY A 51 -1.24 -9.80 -5.40
N VAL A 52 -0.18 -10.56 -5.09
CA VAL A 52 0.93 -10.09 -4.22
C VAL A 52 1.68 -8.95 -4.90
N PHE A 53 2.09 -9.11 -6.16
CA PHE A 53 2.80 -8.09 -6.92
C PHE A 53 1.97 -6.81 -7.11
N GLN A 54 0.66 -6.97 -7.33
CA GLN A 54 -0.29 -5.87 -7.39
C GLN A 54 -0.34 -5.11 -6.06
N ASN A 55 -0.52 -5.80 -4.93
CA ASN A 55 -0.51 -5.17 -3.60
C ASN A 55 0.83 -4.52 -3.27
N PHE A 56 1.95 -5.14 -3.66
CA PHE A 56 3.29 -4.58 -3.48
C PHE A 56 3.44 -3.26 -4.25
N LYS A 57 3.04 -3.23 -5.53
CA LYS A 57 3.04 -2.02 -6.34
C LYS A 57 2.19 -0.92 -5.69
N TYR A 58 1.00 -1.25 -5.21
CA TYR A 58 0.14 -0.27 -4.54
C TYR A 58 0.74 0.25 -3.25
N ALA A 59 1.39 -0.60 -2.46
CA ALA A 59 2.09 -0.17 -1.27
C ALA A 59 3.14 0.90 -1.59
N TYR A 60 3.90 0.74 -2.69
CA TYR A 60 4.86 1.76 -3.15
C TYR A 60 4.13 3.01 -3.66
N THR A 61 3.15 2.88 -4.53
CA THR A 61 2.41 4.02 -5.10
C THR A 61 1.75 4.88 -4.04
N PHE A 62 1.17 4.27 -3.00
CA PHE A 62 0.51 4.98 -1.91
C PHE A 62 1.40 5.23 -0.70
N ARG A 63 2.64 4.71 -0.70
CA ARG A 63 3.57 4.75 0.43
C ARG A 63 2.94 4.20 1.72
N ASP A 64 2.21 3.10 1.58
CA ASP A 64 1.47 2.46 2.67
C ASP A 64 2.20 1.22 3.18
N THR A 65 2.81 1.35 4.37
CA THR A 65 3.55 0.25 5.01
C THR A 65 2.64 -0.85 5.55
N ALA A 66 1.35 -0.61 5.79
CA ALA A 66 0.42 -1.65 6.19
C ALA A 66 0.12 -2.59 5.01
N ILE A 67 -0.07 -2.04 3.80
CA ILE A 67 -0.21 -2.85 2.58
C ILE A 67 1.08 -3.62 2.31
N TYR A 68 2.24 -2.94 2.37
CA TYR A 68 3.55 -3.57 2.18
C TYR A 68 3.77 -4.72 3.17
N GLY A 69 3.59 -4.48 4.46
CA GLY A 69 3.77 -5.50 5.49
C GLY A 69 2.81 -6.68 5.35
N GLY A 70 1.66 -6.50 4.69
CA GLY A 70 0.70 -7.55 4.36
C GLY A 70 1.16 -8.50 3.25
N THR A 71 2.09 -8.08 2.39
CA THR A 71 2.69 -8.93 1.35
C THR A 71 3.82 -9.79 1.90
N LEU A 72 4.43 -9.43 3.04
CA LEU A 72 5.58 -10.13 3.62
C LEU A 72 5.16 -11.25 4.58
N ALA A 73 5.81 -12.41 4.47
CA ALA A 73 5.70 -13.50 5.43
C ALA A 73 6.30 -13.10 6.79
N PRO A 74 5.88 -13.71 7.92
CA PRO A 74 6.45 -13.41 9.23
C PRO A 74 7.96 -13.68 9.33
N ASP A 75 8.43 -14.70 8.62
CA ASP A 75 9.81 -15.15 8.50
C ASP A 75 10.55 -14.55 7.29
N PHE A 76 10.07 -13.43 6.77
CA PHE A 76 10.63 -12.79 5.58
C PHE A 76 12.10 -12.40 5.73
N VAL A 77 12.87 -12.61 4.66
CA VAL A 77 14.26 -12.16 4.51
C VAL A 77 14.47 -11.42 3.19
N PHE A 78 15.02 -10.22 3.26
CA PHE A 78 15.56 -9.48 2.12
C PHE A 78 17.06 -9.71 2.01
N SER A 79 17.61 -9.79 0.80
CA SER A 79 19.05 -9.90 0.56
C SER A 79 19.49 -9.16 -0.70
N TYR A 80 20.71 -8.64 -0.68
CA TYR A 80 21.34 -7.97 -1.81
C TYR A 80 22.87 -8.13 -1.72
N PHE A 81 23.55 -7.95 -2.85
CA PHE A 81 25.02 -7.93 -2.87
C PHE A 81 25.52 -6.51 -2.67
N ASP A 82 26.32 -6.29 -1.62
CA ASP A 82 26.99 -5.00 -1.37
C ASP A 82 28.31 -4.98 -2.16
N TYR A 83 28.37 -4.15 -3.21
CA TYR A 83 29.51 -4.07 -4.11
C TYR A 83 30.72 -3.35 -3.51
N ASP A 84 30.51 -2.47 -2.53
CA ASP A 84 31.61 -1.76 -1.86
C ASP A 84 32.33 -2.70 -0.88
N LEU A 85 31.56 -3.57 -0.21
CA LEU A 85 32.09 -4.55 0.74
C LEU A 85 32.41 -5.91 0.10
N GLY A 86 31.87 -6.20 -1.08
CA GLY A 86 32.03 -7.46 -1.80
C GLY A 86 31.37 -8.66 -1.11
N VAL A 87 30.26 -8.45 -0.40
CA VAL A 87 29.57 -9.48 0.40
C VAL A 87 28.06 -9.45 0.20
N ASP A 88 27.41 -10.61 0.39
CA ASP A 88 25.95 -10.67 0.50
C ASP A 88 25.51 -10.11 1.87
N VAL A 89 24.58 -9.16 1.83
CA VAL A 89 23.93 -8.58 3.01
C VAL A 89 22.49 -9.08 3.06
N SER A 90 21.95 -9.27 4.27
CA SER A 90 20.56 -9.68 4.46
C SER A 90 19.91 -8.90 5.59
N TRP A 91 18.63 -8.56 5.39
CA TRP A 91 17.78 -7.90 6.37
C TRP A 91 16.62 -8.81 6.74
N ASP A 92 16.31 -8.84 8.04
CA ASP A 92 15.09 -9.45 8.51
C ASP A 92 13.88 -8.57 8.20
N ARG A 93 12.68 -9.13 8.34
CA ARG A 93 11.43 -8.40 8.16
C ARG A 93 11.34 -7.09 8.93
N ALA A 94 11.81 -7.04 10.18
CA ALA A 94 11.71 -5.84 10.98
C ALA A 94 12.61 -4.71 10.44
N THR A 95 13.83 -5.05 10.02
CA THR A 95 14.76 -4.11 9.41
C THR A 95 14.23 -3.62 8.07
N ASP A 96 13.78 -4.53 7.21
CA ASP A 96 13.22 -4.19 5.90
C ASP A 96 11.99 -3.27 6.01
N MET A 97 11.04 -3.59 6.90
CA MET A 97 9.87 -2.74 7.16
C MET A 97 10.27 -1.33 7.61
N ARG A 98 11.28 -1.20 8.49
CA ARG A 98 11.76 0.11 8.97
C ARG A 98 12.45 0.89 7.86
N THR A 99 13.27 0.23 7.04
CA THR A 99 13.94 0.87 5.91
C THR A 99 12.92 1.34 4.87
N THR A 100 11.94 0.51 4.54
CA THR A 100 10.85 0.84 3.61
C THR A 100 10.00 1.99 4.12
N ASP A 101 9.67 2.03 5.43
CA ASP A 101 8.99 3.17 6.05
C ASP A 101 9.78 4.47 5.93
N GLY A 102 11.10 4.40 6.10
CA GLY A 102 12.01 5.52 5.86
C GLY A 102 11.95 6.00 4.40
N LEU A 103 12.01 5.09 3.44
CA LEU A 103 11.86 5.42 2.01
C LEU A 103 10.52 6.09 1.73
N PHE A 104 9.43 5.51 2.24
CA PHE A 104 8.06 5.99 2.04
C PHE A 104 7.87 7.38 2.64
N SER A 105 8.42 7.63 3.83
CA SER A 105 8.29 8.92 4.53
C SER A 105 9.10 10.05 3.89
N ASN A 106 10.17 9.73 3.16
CA ASN A 106 11.10 10.73 2.61
C ASN A 106 10.94 10.99 1.12
N THR A 107 9.98 10.34 0.44
CA THR A 107 9.78 10.46 -1.01
C THR A 107 8.46 11.16 -1.34
N GLN A 108 8.45 11.96 -2.41
CA GLN A 108 7.24 12.62 -2.94
C GLN A 108 6.43 11.72 -3.86
N ASP A 109 7.08 10.83 -4.61
CA ASP A 109 6.42 9.83 -5.47
C ASP A 109 7.29 8.58 -5.59
N LEU A 110 6.64 7.42 -5.63
CA LEU A 110 7.24 6.12 -5.85
C LEU A 110 6.41 5.38 -6.89
N ARG A 111 7.06 5.02 -8.00
CA ARG A 111 6.41 4.31 -9.10
C ARG A 111 7.15 3.03 -9.40
N LEU A 112 6.56 1.93 -8.96
CA LEU A 112 7.03 0.57 -9.23
C LEU A 112 6.23 -0.02 -10.39
N ILE A 113 6.95 -0.59 -11.36
CA ILE A 113 6.38 -1.31 -12.49
C ILE A 113 7.02 -2.69 -12.50
N TRP A 114 6.19 -3.72 -12.28
CA TRP A 114 6.58 -5.10 -12.50
C TRP A 114 6.46 -5.42 -13.99
N ASN A 115 7.56 -5.86 -14.58
CA ASN A 115 7.65 -6.18 -16.01
C ASN A 115 7.49 -7.69 -16.21
N ASN A 116 8.33 -8.28 -17.06
CA ASN A 116 8.25 -9.68 -17.44
C ASN A 116 8.79 -10.60 -16.34
N ILE A 117 8.06 -11.70 -16.12
CA ILE A 117 8.53 -12.87 -15.40
C ILE A 117 9.53 -13.59 -16.32
N VAL A 118 10.75 -13.76 -15.84
CA VAL A 118 11.84 -14.43 -16.55
C VAL A 118 11.79 -15.93 -16.27
N TYR A 119 11.44 -16.28 -15.05
CA TYR A 119 11.38 -17.64 -14.56
C TYR A 119 10.35 -17.72 -13.43
N GLU A 120 9.59 -18.82 -13.42
CA GLU A 120 8.61 -19.15 -12.39
C GLU A 120 8.56 -20.67 -12.26
N GLU A 121 8.82 -21.18 -11.05
CA GLU A 121 8.79 -22.61 -10.75
C GLU A 121 8.25 -22.85 -9.34
N GLY A 122 7.46 -23.90 -9.16
CA GLY A 122 6.92 -24.27 -7.86
C GLY A 122 5.60 -25.01 -7.97
N ASP A 123 4.85 -24.98 -6.87
CA ASP A 123 3.57 -25.65 -6.73
C ASP A 123 2.50 -24.73 -6.14
N SER A 124 1.40 -25.31 -5.67
CA SER A 124 0.29 -24.55 -5.12
C SER A 124 0.56 -23.86 -3.78
N LEU A 125 1.68 -24.14 -3.11
CA LEU A 125 2.02 -23.66 -1.77
C LEU A 125 3.31 -22.82 -1.74
N GLU A 126 4.23 -23.07 -2.67
CA GLU A 126 5.49 -22.33 -2.78
C GLU A 126 5.86 -22.13 -4.24
N VAL A 127 6.23 -20.90 -4.61
CA VAL A 127 6.65 -20.55 -5.97
C VAL A 127 7.86 -19.62 -5.90
N ASP A 128 8.92 -19.99 -6.62
CA ASP A 128 10.06 -19.15 -6.94
C ASP A 128 9.76 -18.35 -8.21
N ILE A 129 9.92 -17.03 -8.15
CA ILE A 129 9.63 -16.10 -9.24
C ILE A 129 10.82 -15.15 -9.42
N LYS A 130 11.43 -15.21 -10.60
CA LYS A 130 12.36 -14.20 -11.07
C LYS A 130 11.66 -13.22 -11.99
N ARG A 131 11.62 -11.94 -11.62
CA ARG A 131 10.89 -10.90 -12.36
C ARG A 131 11.71 -9.63 -12.52
N SER A 132 11.56 -8.98 -13.67
CA SER A 132 12.15 -7.65 -13.92
C SER A 132 11.25 -6.53 -13.40
N PHE A 133 11.85 -5.40 -13.01
CA PHE A 133 11.11 -4.23 -12.55
C PHE A 133 11.75 -2.90 -12.98
N ASN A 134 10.93 -1.85 -12.94
CA ASN A 134 11.38 -0.46 -12.94
C ASN A 134 10.88 0.22 -11.67
N LEU A 135 11.77 0.95 -10.99
CA LEU A 135 11.41 1.77 -9.84
C LEU A 135 11.85 3.20 -10.08
N THR A 136 10.89 4.12 -10.16
CA THR A 136 11.17 5.55 -10.08
C THR A 136 10.98 6.02 -8.64
N ILE A 137 11.98 6.71 -8.09
CA ILE A 137 11.94 7.36 -6.79
C ILE A 137 12.08 8.86 -7.00
N THR A 138 11.07 9.62 -6.60
CA THR A 138 11.09 11.09 -6.68
C THR A 138 11.17 11.65 -5.26
N PHE A 139 12.30 12.22 -4.88
CA PHE A 139 12.42 12.94 -3.60
C PHE A 139 11.88 14.36 -3.72
N ASN A 140 12.12 14.99 -4.87
CA ASN A 140 11.55 16.28 -5.27
C ASN A 140 11.67 16.43 -6.80
N PRO A 141 11.08 17.47 -7.44
CA PRO A 141 11.11 17.62 -8.90
C PRO A 141 12.50 17.70 -9.54
N ASN A 142 13.55 18.02 -8.77
CA ASN A 142 14.93 18.09 -9.24
C ASN A 142 15.76 16.85 -8.83
N ASP A 143 15.19 15.91 -8.08
CA ASP A 143 15.86 14.72 -7.56
C ASP A 143 14.99 13.49 -7.80
N VAL A 144 15.25 12.85 -8.95
CA VAL A 144 14.53 11.68 -9.44
C VAL A 144 15.54 10.60 -9.79
N ILE A 145 15.40 9.45 -9.15
CA ILE A 145 16.24 8.27 -9.36
C ILE A 145 15.41 7.20 -10.08
N ASN A 146 16.00 6.51 -11.06
CA ASN A 146 15.37 5.40 -11.76
C ASN A 146 16.23 4.15 -11.65
N PHE A 147 15.66 3.08 -11.13
CA PHE A 147 16.28 1.76 -11.04
C PHE A 147 15.64 0.79 -12.02
N TYR A 148 16.49 -0.06 -12.59
CA TYR A 148 16.12 -1.12 -13.52
C TYR A 148 16.81 -2.38 -13.02
N GLY A 149 16.04 -3.42 -12.69
CA GLY A 149 16.61 -4.57 -12.02
C GLY A 149 15.78 -5.83 -12.16
N PHE A 150 16.29 -6.87 -11.51
CA PHE A 150 15.60 -8.13 -11.34
C PHE A 150 15.48 -8.43 -9.85
N VAL A 151 14.37 -9.05 -9.50
CA VAL A 151 14.19 -9.68 -8.20
C VAL A 151 14.08 -11.17 -8.41
N ASP A 152 14.56 -11.91 -7.43
CA ASP A 152 14.36 -13.35 -7.27
C ASP A 152 13.62 -13.52 -5.93
N MET A 153 12.37 -13.98 -6.01
CA MET A 153 11.43 -13.99 -4.88
C MET A 153 10.81 -15.36 -4.69
N VAL A 154 10.83 -15.84 -3.44
CA VAL A 154 10.05 -17.01 -3.04
C VAL A 154 8.77 -16.54 -2.39
N LEU A 155 7.63 -16.86 -3.01
CA LEU A 155 6.31 -16.66 -2.46
C LEU A 155 5.82 -17.98 -1.85
N ALA A 156 5.17 -17.91 -0.70
CA ALA A 156 4.64 -19.08 -0.02
C ALA A 156 3.31 -18.82 0.69
N ARG A 157 2.57 -19.90 0.94
CA ARG A 157 1.37 -19.97 1.77
C ARG A 157 1.25 -21.34 2.44
N ASN A 158 0.55 -21.41 3.57
CA ASN A 158 0.42 -22.66 4.34
C ASN A 158 -0.62 -23.62 3.75
N SER A 159 -1.66 -23.06 3.12
CA SER A 159 -2.70 -23.82 2.43
C SER A 159 -3.22 -23.04 1.22
N THR A 160 -3.95 -23.72 0.33
CA THR A 160 -4.55 -23.08 -0.86
C THR A 160 -5.66 -22.08 -0.53
N ALA A 161 -6.16 -22.08 0.70
CA ALA A 161 -7.13 -21.10 1.21
C ALA A 161 -6.46 -19.86 1.80
N ASP A 162 -5.14 -19.90 2.03
CA ASP A 162 -4.39 -18.77 2.57
C ASP A 162 -3.88 -17.84 1.47
N LYS A 163 -3.62 -16.59 1.85
CA LYS A 163 -2.99 -15.59 0.99
C LYS A 163 -1.53 -15.95 0.74
N TRP A 164 -1.06 -15.69 -0.47
CA TRP A 164 0.36 -15.74 -0.79
C TRP A 164 1.12 -14.64 -0.06
N LYS A 165 2.35 -14.94 0.37
CA LYS A 165 3.26 -13.95 0.98
C LYS A 165 4.68 -14.17 0.51
N ILE A 166 5.46 -13.11 0.42
CA ILE A 166 6.88 -13.15 0.08
C ILE A 166 7.63 -13.67 1.32
N ARG A 167 8.29 -14.83 1.19
CA ARG A 167 9.17 -15.39 2.23
C ARG A 167 10.61 -14.94 2.02
N SER A 168 11.08 -14.83 0.79
CA SER A 168 12.39 -14.25 0.52
C SER A 168 12.36 -13.34 -0.69
N TRP A 169 13.17 -12.30 -0.64
CA TRP A 169 13.43 -11.41 -1.77
C TRP A 169 14.93 -11.19 -1.87
N LYS A 170 15.52 -11.64 -2.97
CA LYS A 170 16.88 -11.32 -3.37
C LYS A 170 16.86 -10.25 -4.46
N ASP A 171 17.46 -9.11 -4.17
CA ASP A 171 17.74 -8.09 -5.17
C ASP A 171 18.90 -8.54 -6.05
N MET A 172 18.68 -8.54 -7.36
CA MET A 172 19.66 -8.85 -8.38
C MET A 172 19.98 -7.63 -9.27
N THR A 173 19.64 -6.43 -8.80
CA THR A 173 20.02 -5.18 -9.45
C THR A 173 21.54 -5.04 -9.39
N ASN A 174 22.18 -4.88 -10.55
CA ASN A 174 23.59 -4.54 -10.64
C ASN A 174 23.72 -3.01 -10.69
N PRO A 175 24.69 -2.41 -9.97
CA PRO A 175 24.98 -0.98 -10.05
C PRO A 175 25.50 -0.57 -11.44
#